data_AF-A0A2I0QIB3-F1
#
_entry.id   AF-A0A2I0QIB3-F1
#
_cell.length_a   1.000
_cell.length_b   1.000
_cell.length_c   1.000
_cell.angle_alpha   90.00
_cell.angle_beta   90.00
_cell.angle_gamma   90.00
#
_symmetry.space_group_name_H-M   'P 1'
#
loop_
_entity.id
_entity.type
_entity.pdbx_description
1 polymer ?
#
loop_
_entity_poly.entity_id
_entity_poly.type
_entity_poly.pdbx_seq_one_letter_code
_entity_poly.pdbx_strand_id
1 'polypeptide(L)'
;MAELLIKIPEDLEAEIEELPGVDWQRVALDAIRSRAFELELKRSARMRRILVEAISSKDVLSEEEADRFAIELGNKIKEDRLEELKAMGLV
;
A
#
# COMPACT_ATOMS: atom_id res chain seq x y z
N MET A 1 -19.21 6.80 -3.40
CA MET A 1 -18.38 5.63 -3.72
C MET A 1 -17.98 5.72 -5.18
N ALA A 2 -16.75 5.36 -5.52
CA ALA A 2 -16.32 5.29 -6.92
C ALA A 2 -16.18 3.81 -7.30
N GLU A 3 -16.68 3.44 -8.47
CA GLU A 3 -16.55 2.09 -9.02
C GLU A 3 -15.47 2.09 -10.10
N LEU A 4 -14.63 1.06 -10.08
CA LEU A 4 -13.58 0.85 -11.08
C LEU A 4 -13.96 -0.35 -11.93
N LEU A 5 -14.20 -0.14 -13.22
CA LEU A 5 -14.44 -1.22 -14.18
C LEU A 5 -13.11 -1.65 -14.79
N ILE A 6 -12.73 -2.91 -14.60
CA ILE A 6 -11.47 -3.46 -15.10
C ILE A 6 -11.80 -4.42 -16.23
N LYS A 7 -11.17 -4.23 -17.40
CA LYS A 7 -11.23 -5.19 -18.48
C LYS A 7 -10.16 -6.25 -18.25
N ILE A 8 -10.59 -7.49 -18.01
CA ILE A 8 -9.71 -8.64 -17.92
C ILE A 8 -9.27 -9.03 -19.35
N PRO A 9 -7.96 -9.22 -19.61
CA PRO A 9 -7.47 -9.78 -20.88
C PRO A 9 -7.92 -11.23 -21.08
N GLU A 10 -8.16 -11.63 -22.33
CA GLU A 10 -8.69 -12.98 -22.67
C GLU A 10 -7.79 -14.13 -22.18
N ASP A 11 -6.48 -13.93 -22.17
CA ASP A 11 -5.50 -14.89 -21.66
C ASP A 11 -5.62 -15.12 -20.15
N LEU A 12 -5.97 -14.08 -19.39
CA LEU A 12 -6.20 -14.15 -17.95
C LEU A 12 -7.60 -14.65 -17.59
N GLU A 13 -8.58 -14.45 -18.46
CA GLU A 13 -9.96 -14.88 -18.24
C GLU A 13 -10.04 -16.40 -18.11
N ALA A 14 -9.32 -17.14 -18.97
CA ALA A 14 -9.23 -18.59 -18.90
C ALA A 14 -8.64 -19.08 -17.56
N GLU A 15 -7.55 -18.45 -17.08
CA GLU A 15 -6.93 -18.79 -15.79
C GLU A 15 -7.84 -18.51 -14.59
N ILE A 16 -8.63 -17.43 -14.68
CA ILE A 16 -9.60 -17.04 -13.65
C ILE A 16 -10.76 -18.03 -13.58
N GLU A 17 -11.26 -18.47 -14.73
CA GLU A 17 -12.34 -19.47 -14.82
C GLU A 17 -11.92 -20.84 -14.30
N GLU A 18 -10.64 -21.20 -14.42
CA GLU A 18 -10.07 -22.46 -13.90
C GLU A 18 -9.99 -22.50 -12.35
N LEU A 19 -10.20 -21.37 -11.67
CA LEU A 19 -10.14 -21.24 -10.22
C LEU A 19 -11.51 -20.85 -9.63
N PRO A 20 -12.52 -21.75 -9.74
CA PRO A 20 -13.85 -21.47 -9.22
C PRO A 20 -13.85 -21.36 -7.69
N GLY A 21 -14.58 -20.37 -7.18
CA GLY A 21 -14.69 -20.12 -5.72
C GLY A 21 -13.72 -19.09 -5.18
N VAL A 22 -12.83 -18.54 -6.01
CA VAL A 22 -12.00 -17.38 -5.64
C VAL A 22 -12.82 -16.09 -5.74
N ASP A 23 -12.74 -15.25 -4.70
CA ASP A 23 -13.29 -13.90 -4.73
C ASP A 23 -12.32 -12.95 -5.46
N TRP A 24 -12.53 -12.84 -6.77
CA TRP A 24 -11.70 -12.00 -7.63
C TRP A 24 -11.83 -10.49 -7.35
N GLN A 25 -12.93 -10.04 -6.74
CA GLN A 25 -13.04 -8.64 -6.31
C GLN A 25 -12.09 -8.35 -5.15
N ARG A 26 -12.00 -9.26 -4.18
CA ARG A 26 -11.03 -9.15 -3.09
C ARG A 26 -9.59 -9.23 -3.60
N VAL A 27 -9.31 -10.16 -4.52
CA VAL A 27 -7.98 -10.27 -5.14
C VAL A 27 -7.59 -8.96 -5.83
N ALA A 28 -8.49 -8.37 -6.63
CA ALA A 28 -8.24 -7.11 -7.31
C ALA A 28 -7.98 -5.96 -6.30
N LEU A 29 -8.76 -5.89 -5.22
CA LEU A 29 -8.57 -4.89 -4.17
C LEU A 29 -7.20 -5.02 -3.49
N ASP A 30 -6.80 -6.23 -3.14
CA ASP A 30 -5.52 -6.49 -2.47
C ASP A 30 -4.33 -6.22 -3.41
N ALA A 31 -4.47 -6.53 -4.70
CA ALA A 31 -3.49 -6.19 -5.74
C ALA A 31 -3.35 -4.66 -5.91
N ILE A 32 -4.47 -3.93 -5.98
CA ILE A 32 -4.46 -2.45 -6.08
C ILE A 32 -3.78 -1.84 -4.86
N ARG A 33 -4.12 -2.28 -3.64
CA ARG A 33 -3.50 -1.80 -2.39
C ARG A 33 -1.99 -2.04 -2.38
N SER A 34 -1.58 -3.27 -2.73
CA SER A 34 -0.17 -3.65 -2.78
C SER A 34 0.60 -2.80 -3.79
N ARG A 35 0.03 -2.60 -4.98
CA ARG A 35 0.66 -1.79 -6.03
C ARG A 35 0.73 -0.32 -5.66
N ALA A 36 -0.31 0.23 -5.04
CA ALA A 36 -0.30 1.60 -4.55
C ALA A 36 0.82 1.81 -3.52
N PHE A 37 0.94 0.91 -2.54
CA PHE A 37 2.01 0.95 -1.56
C PHE A 37 3.41 0.84 -2.20
N GLU A 38 3.60 -0.04 -3.18
CA GLU A 38 4.87 -0.16 -3.91
C GLU A 38 5.21 1.13 -4.67
N LEU A 39 4.22 1.76 -5.31
CA LEU A 39 4.41 3.03 -6.00
C LEU A 39 4.80 4.16 -5.03
N GLU A 40 4.20 4.16 -3.83
CA GLU A 40 4.52 5.10 -2.76
C GLU A 40 5.95 4.87 -2.24
N LEU A 41 6.33 3.62 -1.97
CA LEU A 41 7.69 3.22 -1.63
C LEU A 41 8.69 3.63 -2.71
N LYS A 42 8.37 3.45 -4.00
CA LYS A 42 9.25 3.85 -5.11
C LYS A 42 9.41 5.36 -5.23
N ARG A 43 8.40 6.14 -4.85
CA ARG A 43 8.49 7.60 -4.85
C ARG A 43 9.27 8.13 -3.65
N SER A 44 9.20 7.47 -2.48
CA SER A 44 9.84 7.95 -1.26
C SER A 44 11.16 7.22 -0.94
N ALA A 45 12.29 7.90 -1.16
CA ALA A 45 13.61 7.41 -0.73
C ALA A 45 13.69 7.15 0.78
N ARG A 46 12.91 7.90 1.56
CA ARG A 46 12.81 7.79 3.01
C ARG A 46 12.01 6.56 3.43
N MET A 47 10.91 6.24 2.74
CA MET A 47 10.10 5.07 3.06
C MET A 47 10.82 3.77 2.70
N ARG A 48 11.63 3.78 1.64
CA ARG A 48 12.59 2.69 1.37
C ARG A 48 13.59 2.51 2.50
N ARG A 49 14.12 3.61 3.03
CA ARG A 49 15.09 3.57 4.14
C ARG A 49 14.46 2.98 5.40
N ILE A 50 13.25 3.43 5.76
CA ILE A 50 12.51 2.92 6.93
C ILE A 50 12.20 1.42 6.75
N LEU A 51 11.76 1.00 5.57
CA LEU A 51 11.52 -0.41 5.28
C LEU A 51 12.81 -1.25 5.39
N VAL A 52 13.93 -0.74 4.86
CA VAL A 52 15.23 -1.41 4.99
C VAL A 52 15.68 -1.45 6.44
N GLU A 53 15.49 -0.39 7.23
CA GLU A 53 15.82 -0.36 8.66
C GLU A 53 14.98 -1.38 9.43
N ALA A 54 13.68 -1.49 9.15
CA ALA A 54 12.77 -2.44 9.78
C ALA A 54 13.04 -3.91 9.38
N ILE A 55 13.44 -4.17 8.13
CA ILE A 55 13.79 -5.54 7.69
C ILE A 55 15.21 -5.92 8.17
N SER A 56 16.10 -4.92 8.32
CA SER A 56 17.49 -5.14 8.76
C SER A 56 17.62 -5.25 10.27
N SER A 57 16.65 -4.77 11.06
CA SER A 57 16.53 -5.12 12.47
C SER A 57 16.11 -6.58 12.56
N LYS A 58 17.10 -7.47 12.63
CA LYS A 58 16.94 -8.94 12.67
C LYS A 58 16.16 -9.47 13.87
N ASP A 59 15.73 -8.61 14.78
CA ASP A 59 14.93 -8.96 15.94
C ASP A 59 13.47 -8.60 15.67
N VAL A 60 12.58 -9.53 15.99
CA VAL A 60 11.13 -9.28 16.02
C VAL A 60 10.92 -8.02 16.86
N LEU A 61 10.47 -6.94 16.22
CA LEU A 61 10.14 -5.70 16.91
C LEU A 61 9.27 -6.05 18.12
N SER A 62 9.61 -5.54 19.30
CA SER A 62 8.70 -5.68 20.44
C SER A 62 7.37 -4.99 20.10
N GLU A 63 6.30 -5.38 20.77
CA GLU A 63 4.98 -4.76 20.58
C GLU A 63 5.06 -3.23 20.74
N GLU A 64 5.88 -2.75 21.68
CA GLU A 64 6.10 -1.32 21.93
C GLU A 64 6.92 -0.63 20.82
N GLU A 65 7.82 -1.35 20.15
CA GLU A 65 8.58 -0.85 19.02
C GLU A 65 7.72 -0.81 17.75
N ALA A 66 6.89 -1.83 17.55
CA ALA A 66 5.91 -1.89 16.46
C ALA A 66 4.85 -0.79 16.60
N ASP A 67 4.33 -0.55 17.81
CA ASP A 67 3.37 0.51 18.07
C ASP A 67 3.97 1.90 17.87
N ARG A 68 5.19 2.13 18.36
CA ARG A 68 5.90 3.39 18.15
C ARG A 68 6.14 3.63 16.66
N PHE A 69 6.52 2.58 15.94
CA PHE A 69 6.69 2.63 14.49
C PHE A 69 5.38 2.98 13.78
N ALA A 70 4.26 2.35 14.16
CA ALA A 70 2.95 2.62 13.59
C ALA A 70 2.48 4.06 13.85
N ILE A 71 2.70 4.58 15.06
CA ILE A 71 2.36 5.96 15.43
C ILE A 71 3.21 6.96 14.65
N GLU A 72 4.53 6.73 14.57
CA GLU A 72 5.41 7.60 13.80
C GLU A 72 5.07 7.61 12.32
N LEU A 73 4.76 6.44 11.75
CA LEU A 73 4.32 6.31 10.38
C LEU A 73 2.99 7.06 10.16
N GLY A 74 2.01 6.88 11.04
CA GLY A 74 0.72 7.54 10.97
C GLY A 74 0.79 9.06 11.08
N ASN A 75 1.66 9.59 11.96
CA ASN A 75 1.87 11.04 12.07
C ASN A 75 2.58 11.62 10.84
N LYS A 76 3.57 10.91 10.30
CA LYS A 76 4.31 11.36 9.11
C LYS A 76 3.46 11.32 7.84
N ILE A 77 2.60 10.32 7.67
CA ILE A 77 1.61 10.29 6.56
C ILE A 77 0.67 11.49 6.62
N LYS A 78 0.26 11.92 7.84
CA LYS A 78 -0.59 13.11 8.01
C LYS A 78 0.15 14.40 7.63
N GLU A 79 1.43 14.51 7.96
CA GLU A 79 2.26 15.66 7.59
C GLU A 79 2.45 15.75 6.07
N ASP A 80 2.86 14.65 5.43
CA ASP A 80 3.07 14.61 3.98
C ASP A 80 1.77 14.93 3.23
N ARG A 81 0.63 14.36 3.68
CA ARG A 81 -0.69 14.66 3.11
C ARG A 81 -1.10 16.12 3.30
N LEU A 82 -0.75 16.73 4.43
CA LEU A 82 -1.01 18.15 4.67
C LEU A 82 -0.18 19.04 3.73
N GLU A 83 1.08 18.68 3.46
CA GLU A 83 1.92 19.40 2.50
C GLU A 83 1.38 19.29 1.06
N GLU A 84 0.93 18.11 0.64
CA GLU A 84 0.30 17.92 -0.67
C GLU A 84 -0.99 18.75 -0.79
N LEU A 85 -1.84 18.75 0.25
CA LEU A 85 -3.06 19.54 0.26
C LEU A 85 -2.78 21.06 0.17
N LYS A 86 -1.73 21.54 0.85
CA LYS A 86 -1.27 22.94 0.74
C LYS A 86 -0.77 23.26 -0.66
N ALA A 87 0.02 22.36 -1.26
CA ALA A 87 0.51 22.52 -2.63
C ALA A 87 -0.63 22.58 -3.67
N MET A 88 -1.74 21.88 -3.38
CA MET A 88 -2.96 21.90 -4.18
C MET A 88 -3.90 23.07 -3.83
N GLY A 89 -3.58 23.89 -2.83
CA GLY A 89 -4.39 25.03 -2.39
C GLY A 89 -5.73 24.64 -1.76
N LEU A 90 -5.86 23.40 -1.28
CA LEU A 90 -7.09 22.87 -0.68
C LEU A 90 -7.17 23.12 0.84
N VAL A 91 -6.03 23.47 1.46
CA VAL A 91 -5.88 23.84 2.87
C VAL A 91 -4.77 24.88 2.99
#